data_AF-A0A832SXI3-F1
#
_entry.id   AF-A0A832SXI3-F1
#
_cell.length_a   1.000
_cell.length_b   1.000
_cell.length_c   1.000
_cell.angle_alpha   90.00
_cell.angle_beta   90.00
_cell.angle_gamma   90.00
#
_symmetry.space_group_name_H-M   'P 1'
#
loop_
_entity.id
_entity.type
_entity.pdbx_description
1 polymer ?
#
loop_
_entity_poly.entity_id
_entity_poly.type
_entity_poly.pdbx_seq_one_letter_code
_entity_poly.pdbx_strand_id
1 'polypeptide(L)'
;QGTINDPAIEKLKINDKEQYKEDYIQFIQEMSDYIHSHGLELIWIPATGNRGISFLNDYNFDGIPSIGGYFDYVFVQPNYYQNSILTEKSGRTDYTYEKLVEKVRWVYTTLRDHIKKQNLNTIVSIEMEVYRSILYDYISQTHIEENFRESLIERCGSGFTRECLIQYTYDAKEIAFHYLKSQKDVLGEKYKDLAYYFSVDFKVIDEMEGFSRRLGEEYV
;
A
#
# COMPACT_ATOMS: atom_id res chain seq x y z
N GLN A 1 1.79 -4.33 11.60
CA GLN A 1 1.25 -3.01 11.25
C GLN A 1 0.06 -2.77 12.17
N GLY A 2 0.26 -1.95 13.20
CA GLY A 2 -0.68 -1.76 14.30
C GLY A 2 -1.94 -1.07 13.81
N THR A 3 -3.00 -1.85 13.64
CA THR A 3 -4.36 -1.31 13.59
C THR A 3 -4.94 -1.43 14.99
N ILE A 4 -5.95 -0.63 15.28
CA ILE A 4 -6.72 -0.66 16.53
C ILE A 4 -7.35 -2.05 16.77
N ASN A 5 -7.39 -2.90 15.74
CA ASN A 5 -7.87 -4.28 15.78
C ASN A 5 -6.79 -5.30 15.39
N ASP A 6 -5.52 -5.05 15.72
CA ASP A 6 -4.45 -6.02 15.46
C ASP A 6 -4.86 -7.38 16.08
N PRO A 7 -4.77 -8.51 15.34
CA PRO A 7 -5.01 -9.85 15.87
C PRO A 7 -4.20 -10.17 17.14
N ALA A 8 -3.13 -9.42 17.40
CA ALA A 8 -2.43 -9.42 18.68
C ALA A 8 -3.36 -9.17 19.87
N ILE A 9 -4.38 -8.31 19.77
CA ILE A 9 -5.32 -8.00 20.87
C ILE A 9 -6.11 -9.24 21.29
N GLU A 10 -6.60 -10.02 20.32
CA GLU A 10 -7.29 -11.29 20.60
C GLU A 10 -6.34 -12.33 21.19
N LYS A 11 -5.07 -12.35 20.74
CA LYS A 11 -4.03 -13.20 21.32
C LYS A 11 -3.62 -12.77 22.74
N LEU A 12 -3.72 -11.47 23.05
CA LEU A 12 -3.39 -10.88 24.35
C LEU A 12 -4.54 -10.98 25.36
N LYS A 13 -5.72 -11.50 24.96
CA LYS A 13 -6.91 -11.67 25.82
C LYS A 13 -7.32 -10.37 26.53
N ILE A 14 -7.23 -9.24 25.84
CA ILE A 14 -7.66 -7.96 26.39
C ILE A 14 -9.19 -7.98 26.49
N ASN A 15 -9.71 -7.86 27.71
CA ASN A 15 -11.14 -8.02 28.01
C ASN A 15 -11.99 -6.78 27.64
N ASP A 16 -11.35 -5.62 27.48
CA ASP A 16 -12.01 -4.36 27.11
C ASP A 16 -11.38 -3.78 25.84
N LYS A 17 -12.06 -3.98 24.70
CA LYS A 17 -11.59 -3.54 23.39
C LYS A 17 -11.67 -2.02 23.21
N GLU A 18 -12.63 -1.37 23.88
CA GLU A 18 -12.79 0.09 23.78
C GLU A 18 -11.70 0.79 24.57
N GLN A 19 -11.41 0.33 25.80
CA GLN A 19 -10.30 0.88 26.58
C GLN A 19 -8.96 0.74 25.85
N TYR A 20 -8.70 -0.43 25.24
CA TYR A 20 -7.48 -0.60 24.45
C TYR A 20 -7.39 0.37 23.27
N LYS A 21 -8.52 0.60 22.58
CA LYS A 21 -8.57 1.56 21.48
C LYS A 21 -8.23 2.97 21.95
N GLU A 22 -8.80 3.39 23.07
CA GLU A 22 -8.50 4.69 23.69
C GLU A 22 -7.01 4.78 24.10
N ASP A 23 -6.50 3.77 24.80
CA ASP A 23 -5.09 3.70 25.22
C ASP A 23 -4.13 3.75 24.02
N TYR A 24 -4.46 3.04 22.93
CA TYR A 24 -3.64 3.03 21.72
C TYR A 24 -3.66 4.39 21.01
N ILE A 25 -4.83 5.03 20.91
CA ILE A 25 -4.94 6.39 20.35
C ILE A 25 -4.12 7.36 21.20
N GLN A 26 -4.23 7.28 22.53
CA GLN A 26 -3.46 8.10 23.45
C GLN A 26 -1.96 7.88 23.27
N PHE A 27 -1.50 6.64 23.17
CA PHE A 27 -0.11 6.32 22.91
C PHE A 27 0.41 6.96 21.61
N ILE A 28 -0.36 6.88 20.52
CA ILE A 28 0.03 7.50 19.24
C ILE A 28 0.08 9.03 19.36
N GLN A 29 -0.85 9.63 20.08
CA GLN A 29 -0.84 11.07 20.36
C GLN A 29 0.41 11.47 21.16
N GLU A 30 0.72 10.78 22.25
CA GLU A 30 1.90 11.08 23.09
C GLU A 30 3.20 10.92 22.30
N MET A 31 3.27 9.90 21.43
CA MET A 31 4.40 9.72 20.51
C MET A 31 4.52 10.87 19.51
N SER A 32 3.41 11.32 18.92
CA SER A 32 3.37 12.49 18.03
C SER A 32 3.88 13.74 18.75
N ASP A 33 3.32 14.06 19.92
CA ASP A 33 3.69 15.23 20.72
C ASP A 33 5.19 15.21 21.07
N TYR A 34 5.72 14.05 21.46
CA TYR A 34 7.13 13.88 21.75
C TYR A 34 8.01 14.17 20.53
N ILE A 35 7.69 13.58 19.36
CA ILE A 35 8.47 13.76 18.14
C ILE A 35 8.44 15.22 17.67
N HIS A 36 7.26 15.85 17.68
CA HIS A 36 7.10 17.26 17.30
C HIS A 36 7.78 18.21 18.29
N SER A 37 7.84 17.88 19.59
CA SER A 37 8.58 18.68 20.57
C SER A 37 10.09 18.74 20.30
N HIS A 38 10.61 17.82 19.48
CA HIS A 38 12.00 17.79 19.00
C HIS A 38 12.17 18.38 17.59
N GLY A 39 11.11 18.96 17.01
CA GLY A 39 11.15 19.56 15.67
C GLY A 39 11.29 18.54 14.54
N LEU A 40 10.91 17.28 14.77
CA LEU A 40 10.94 16.20 13.79
C LEU A 40 9.55 15.94 13.19
N GLU A 41 9.51 15.39 11.98
CA GLU A 41 8.28 14.94 11.32
C GLU A 41 8.03 13.45 11.60
N LEU A 42 6.75 13.08 11.69
CA LEU A 42 6.28 11.73 11.93
C LEU A 42 5.54 11.19 10.70
N ILE A 43 6.09 10.12 10.12
CA ILE A 43 5.59 9.48 8.90
C ILE A 43 4.94 8.13 9.22
N TRP A 44 3.82 7.84 8.57
CA TRP A 44 3.17 6.52 8.64
C TRP A 44 2.91 5.93 7.27
N ILE A 45 3.16 4.62 7.14
CA ILE A 45 2.94 3.84 5.92
C ILE A 45 1.98 2.68 6.25
N PRO A 46 0.66 2.93 6.34
CA PRO A 46 -0.30 1.88 6.67
C PRO A 46 -0.64 1.01 5.47
N ALA A 47 -0.55 -0.31 5.62
CA ALA A 47 -1.09 -1.25 4.65
C ALA A 47 -2.61 -1.40 4.80
N THR A 48 -3.31 -1.34 3.68
CA THR A 48 -4.72 -1.75 3.62
C THR A 48 -4.87 -3.27 3.55
N GLY A 49 -3.82 -4.00 3.15
CA GLY A 49 -3.85 -5.44 2.95
C GLY A 49 -4.90 -5.83 1.92
N ASN A 50 -5.55 -6.97 2.15
CA ASN A 50 -6.67 -7.42 1.33
C ASN A 50 -8.00 -6.71 1.67
N ARG A 51 -8.03 -5.65 2.49
CA ARG A 51 -9.28 -4.98 2.86
C ARG A 51 -9.79 -4.13 1.69
N GLY A 52 -11.05 -4.35 1.32
CA GLY A 52 -11.80 -3.51 0.41
C GLY A 52 -12.40 -2.29 1.12
N ILE A 53 -12.96 -1.36 0.34
CA ILE A 53 -13.44 -0.06 0.85
C ILE A 53 -14.52 -0.23 1.92
N SER A 54 -15.36 -1.26 1.82
CA SER A 54 -16.43 -1.49 2.81
C SER A 54 -15.89 -1.73 4.23
N PHE A 55 -14.67 -2.27 4.37
CA PHE A 55 -13.99 -2.40 5.65
C PHE A 55 -13.17 -1.15 6.01
N LEU A 56 -12.52 -0.52 5.04
CA LEU A 56 -11.72 0.70 5.26
C LEU A 56 -12.59 1.89 5.72
N ASN A 57 -13.87 1.92 5.32
CA ASN A 57 -14.85 2.91 5.78
C ASN A 57 -15.44 2.61 7.16
N ASP A 58 -15.14 1.46 7.76
CA ASP A 58 -15.58 1.13 9.10
C ASP A 58 -14.53 1.57 10.12
N TYR A 59 -14.77 2.71 10.75
CA TYR A 59 -13.87 3.30 11.76
C TYR A 59 -13.73 2.49 13.04
N ASN A 60 -14.59 1.48 13.24
CA ASN A 60 -14.42 0.52 14.31
C ASN A 60 -13.49 -0.62 13.90
N PHE A 61 -13.22 -0.79 12.60
CA PHE A 61 -12.38 -1.84 12.05
C PHE A 61 -11.02 -1.33 11.57
N ASP A 62 -10.99 -0.19 10.88
CA ASP A 62 -9.77 0.40 10.36
C ASP A 62 -9.31 1.60 11.20
N GLY A 63 -8.06 1.54 11.65
CA GLY A 63 -7.47 2.57 12.51
C GLY A 63 -6.98 3.79 11.74
N ILE A 64 -6.76 3.68 10.42
CA ILE A 64 -6.17 4.78 9.62
C ILE A 64 -6.94 6.08 9.77
N PRO A 65 -8.28 6.10 9.64
CA PRO A 65 -9.01 7.34 9.81
C PRO A 65 -8.93 7.88 11.24
N SER A 66 -8.83 7.04 12.27
CA SER A 66 -8.87 7.49 13.68
C SER A 66 -7.57 8.12 14.19
N ILE A 67 -6.42 7.72 13.65
CA ILE A 67 -5.10 8.21 14.13
C ILE A 67 -4.30 8.96 13.07
N GLY A 68 -4.77 9.01 11.82
CA GLY A 68 -4.02 9.61 10.72
C GLY A 68 -3.64 11.08 10.95
N GLY A 69 -4.43 11.83 11.72
CA GLY A 69 -4.16 13.24 12.04
C GLY A 69 -2.95 13.48 12.96
N TYR A 70 -2.41 12.45 13.61
CA TYR A 70 -1.19 12.53 14.44
C TYR A 70 0.10 12.42 13.62
N PHE A 71 0.01 12.24 12.30
CA PHE A 71 1.15 12.11 11.41
C PHE A 71 1.25 13.32 10.50
N ASP A 72 2.47 13.71 10.13
CA ASP A 72 2.71 14.75 9.12
C ASP A 72 2.43 14.17 7.72
N TYR A 73 2.81 12.91 7.49
CA TYR A 73 2.60 12.20 6.23
C TYR A 73 2.00 10.81 6.46
N VAL A 74 0.98 10.48 5.69
CA VAL A 74 0.36 9.15 5.63
C VAL A 74 0.42 8.62 4.20
N PHE A 75 1.32 7.66 3.94
CA PHE A 75 1.49 7.00 2.65
C PHE A 75 0.80 5.63 2.68
N VAL A 76 -0.47 5.59 2.30
CA VAL A 76 -1.27 4.36 2.35
C VAL A 76 -0.73 3.34 1.35
N GLN A 77 -0.53 2.09 1.75
CA GLN A 77 -0.19 1.00 0.84
C GLN A 77 -1.47 0.29 0.38
N PRO A 78 -1.84 0.35 -0.91
CA PRO A 78 -2.98 -0.40 -1.43
C PRO A 78 -2.80 -1.92 -1.38
N ASN A 79 -1.54 -2.40 -1.35
CA ASN A 79 -1.15 -3.81 -1.45
C ASN A 79 -1.72 -4.52 -2.71
N TYR A 80 -1.97 -3.76 -3.77
CA TYR A 80 -2.44 -4.27 -5.06
C TYR A 80 -1.39 -5.15 -5.74
N TYR A 81 -0.12 -4.82 -5.52
CA TYR A 81 1.02 -5.59 -6.02
C TYR A 81 1.07 -7.02 -5.45
N GLN A 82 0.53 -7.21 -4.25
CA GLN A 82 0.68 -8.44 -3.45
C GLN A 82 -0.58 -9.30 -3.40
N ASN A 83 -1.78 -8.70 -3.52
CA ASN A 83 -3.03 -9.39 -3.24
C ASN A 83 -3.85 -9.62 -4.50
N SER A 84 -4.29 -10.86 -4.69
CA SER A 84 -5.19 -11.22 -5.79
C SER A 84 -6.67 -11.09 -5.45
N ILE A 85 -6.99 -11.08 -4.17
CA ILE A 85 -8.36 -11.08 -3.64
C ILE A 85 -8.49 -9.97 -2.61
N LEU A 86 -9.58 -9.21 -2.69
CA LEU A 86 -10.06 -8.32 -1.66
C LEU A 86 -11.16 -8.97 -0.82
N THR A 87 -11.22 -8.57 0.44
CA THR A 87 -12.25 -8.89 1.41
C THR A 87 -13.13 -7.66 1.57
N GLU A 88 -14.39 -7.78 1.19
CA GLU A 88 -15.46 -6.78 1.39
C GLU A 88 -16.46 -7.34 2.42
N LYS A 89 -17.26 -6.49 3.06
CA LYS A 89 -18.30 -6.91 4.00
C LYS A 89 -19.31 -7.87 3.36
N SER A 90 -19.50 -7.78 2.05
CA SER A 90 -20.36 -8.68 1.25
C SER A 90 -19.69 -10.00 0.85
N GLY A 91 -18.38 -10.16 1.05
CA GLY A 91 -17.64 -11.37 0.68
C GLY A 91 -16.28 -11.08 0.04
N ARG A 92 -15.70 -12.10 -0.58
CA ARG A 92 -14.41 -12.00 -1.27
C ARG A 92 -14.61 -11.67 -2.75
N THR A 93 -13.76 -10.81 -3.31
CA THR A 93 -13.81 -10.40 -4.72
C THR A 93 -12.40 -10.25 -5.29
N ASP A 94 -12.24 -10.32 -6.60
CA ASP A 94 -10.93 -10.17 -7.22
C ASP A 94 -10.41 -8.75 -7.06
N TYR A 95 -9.12 -8.62 -6.75
CA TYR A 95 -8.48 -7.31 -6.67
C TYR A 95 -8.15 -6.81 -8.08
N THR A 96 -9.12 -6.26 -8.81
CA THR A 96 -8.88 -5.76 -10.18
C THR A 96 -8.23 -4.37 -10.19
N TYR A 97 -7.86 -3.89 -11.38
CA TYR A 97 -7.39 -2.51 -11.56
C TYR A 97 -8.44 -1.48 -11.12
N GLU A 98 -9.72 -1.72 -11.41
CA GLU A 98 -10.84 -0.86 -11.01
C GLU A 98 -10.95 -0.79 -9.48
N LYS A 99 -10.66 -1.90 -8.78
CA LYS A 99 -10.57 -1.92 -7.32
C LYS A 99 -9.37 -1.15 -6.78
N LEU A 100 -8.25 -1.10 -7.50
CA LEU A 100 -7.15 -0.20 -7.16
C LEU A 100 -7.58 1.26 -7.33
N VAL A 101 -8.20 1.61 -8.48
CA VAL A 101 -8.73 2.96 -8.75
C VAL A 101 -9.72 3.39 -7.66
N GLU A 102 -10.62 2.49 -7.25
CA GLU A 102 -11.56 2.72 -6.14
C GLU A 102 -10.82 3.06 -4.83
N LYS A 103 -9.76 2.31 -4.51
CA LYS A 103 -8.93 2.53 -3.32
C LYS A 103 -8.14 3.84 -3.39
N VAL A 104 -7.53 4.17 -4.53
CA VAL A 104 -6.83 5.45 -4.73
C VAL A 104 -7.81 6.62 -4.59
N ARG A 105 -9.03 6.50 -5.12
CA ARG A 105 -10.09 7.50 -4.94
C ARG A 105 -10.48 7.65 -3.48
N TRP A 106 -10.64 6.56 -2.75
CA TRP A 106 -10.93 6.61 -1.31
C TRP A 106 -9.82 7.32 -0.52
N VAL A 107 -8.55 7.03 -0.80
CA VAL A 107 -7.41 7.71 -0.18
C VAL A 107 -7.47 9.22 -0.47
N TYR A 108 -7.63 9.58 -1.75
CA TYR A 108 -7.62 10.97 -2.20
C TYR A 108 -8.76 11.83 -1.63
N THR A 109 -9.93 11.22 -1.45
CA THR A 109 -11.17 11.91 -1.06
C THR A 109 -11.53 11.62 0.38
N THR A 110 -12.12 10.46 0.63
CA THR A 110 -12.76 10.10 1.90
C THR A 110 -11.78 10.10 3.07
N LEU A 111 -10.63 9.43 2.92
CA LEU A 111 -9.64 9.35 3.97
C LEU A 111 -9.01 10.72 4.23
N ARG A 112 -8.59 11.42 3.18
CA ARG A 112 -8.01 12.76 3.27
C ARG A 112 -8.93 13.75 3.96
N ASP A 113 -10.21 13.78 3.58
CA ASP A 113 -11.22 14.66 4.20
C ASP A 113 -11.45 14.32 5.67
N HIS A 114 -11.37 13.04 6.03
CA HIS A 114 -11.48 12.62 7.42
C HIS A 114 -10.27 13.08 8.24
N ILE A 115 -9.05 12.79 7.78
CA ILE A 115 -7.81 13.15 8.46
C ILE A 115 -7.69 14.68 8.61
N LYS A 116 -8.06 15.44 7.58
CA LYS A 116 -8.04 16.92 7.63
C LYS A 116 -8.94 17.53 8.69
N LYS A 117 -9.99 16.83 9.14
CA LYS A 117 -10.81 17.29 10.27
C LYS A 117 -10.07 17.17 11.60
N GLN A 118 -9.08 16.28 11.70
CA GLN A 118 -8.23 16.11 12.87
C GLN A 118 -7.02 17.04 12.80
N ASN A 119 -6.36 17.09 11.64
CA ASN A 119 -5.20 17.93 11.40
C ASN A 119 -5.15 18.38 9.94
N LEU A 120 -5.30 19.69 9.70
CA LEU A 120 -5.32 20.26 8.36
C LEU A 120 -3.99 20.16 7.62
N ASN A 121 -2.89 19.98 8.34
CA ASN A 121 -1.54 19.97 7.78
C ASN A 121 -1.07 18.58 7.35
N THR A 122 -1.76 17.51 7.78
CA THR A 122 -1.39 16.14 7.39
C THR A 122 -1.55 15.93 5.88
N ILE A 123 -0.50 15.42 5.26
CA ILE A 123 -0.48 15.02 3.86
C ILE A 123 -0.84 13.54 3.77
N VAL A 124 -1.80 13.22 2.90
CA VAL A 124 -2.27 11.84 2.67
C VAL A 124 -2.09 11.51 1.20
N SER A 125 -1.35 10.45 0.93
CA SER A 125 -1.12 9.94 -0.43
C SER A 125 -0.94 8.42 -0.38
N ILE A 126 -0.43 7.84 -1.47
CA ILE A 126 -0.17 6.41 -1.56
C ILE A 126 1.33 6.13 -1.60
N GLU A 127 1.70 4.99 -1.06
CA GLU A 127 3.02 4.40 -1.24
C GLU A 127 3.08 3.63 -2.58
N MET A 128 4.21 3.77 -3.28
CA MET A 128 4.49 3.21 -4.59
C MET A 128 5.39 1.98 -4.45
N GLU A 129 4.78 0.80 -4.42
CA GLU A 129 5.48 -0.46 -4.15
C GLU A 129 5.93 -1.14 -5.44
N VAL A 130 7.21 -1.54 -5.49
CA VAL A 130 7.74 -2.41 -6.56
C VAL A 130 8.93 -3.28 -6.10
N TYR A 131 8.89 -4.58 -6.43
CA TYR A 131 9.90 -5.56 -6.04
C TYR A 131 10.84 -5.97 -7.18
N ARG A 132 11.89 -6.71 -6.84
CA ARG A 132 12.85 -7.32 -7.79
C ARG A 132 12.23 -8.35 -8.73
N SER A 133 10.97 -8.74 -8.52
CA SER A 133 10.20 -9.58 -9.44
C SER A 133 10.08 -8.99 -10.85
N ILE A 134 10.26 -7.68 -11.01
CA ILE A 134 10.32 -7.02 -12.33
C ILE A 134 11.64 -7.26 -13.06
N LEU A 135 12.70 -7.68 -12.37
CA LEU A 135 14.03 -7.85 -12.94
C LEU A 135 14.19 -9.28 -13.48
N TYR A 136 14.24 -9.40 -14.80
CA TYR A 136 14.39 -10.70 -15.46
C TYR A 136 15.66 -11.45 -15.02
N ASP A 137 16.79 -10.76 -14.94
CA ASP A 137 18.06 -11.38 -14.52
C ASP A 137 17.99 -11.93 -13.09
N TYR A 138 17.23 -11.29 -12.20
CA TYR A 138 17.02 -11.76 -10.84
C TYR A 138 16.14 -13.02 -10.80
N ILE A 139 15.00 -12.99 -11.48
CA ILE A 139 14.04 -14.09 -11.48
C ILE A 139 14.56 -15.32 -12.27
N SER A 140 15.35 -15.10 -13.31
CA SER A 140 15.94 -16.20 -14.11
C SER A 140 17.05 -16.96 -13.39
N GLN A 141 17.65 -16.38 -12.35
CA GLN A 141 18.73 -17.01 -11.57
C GLN A 141 18.24 -17.61 -10.26
N THR A 142 17.27 -16.96 -9.60
CA THR A 142 16.82 -17.36 -8.26
C THR A 142 15.52 -18.15 -8.29
N HIS A 143 14.65 -17.88 -9.28
CA HIS A 143 13.26 -18.36 -9.32
C HIS A 143 12.47 -18.04 -8.04
N ILE A 144 12.86 -16.99 -7.31
CA ILE A 144 12.21 -16.55 -6.06
C ILE A 144 11.23 -15.42 -6.37
N GLU A 145 9.95 -15.59 -6.01
CA GLU A 145 9.03 -14.46 -5.94
C GLU A 145 9.23 -13.63 -4.66
N GLU A 146 9.55 -12.35 -4.83
CA GLU A 146 9.41 -11.37 -3.75
C GLU A 146 8.12 -10.62 -4.00
N ASN A 147 7.06 -10.99 -3.27
CA ASN A 147 5.81 -10.24 -3.15
C ASN A 147 5.18 -9.85 -4.50
N PHE A 148 4.81 -10.82 -5.33
CA PHE A 148 3.98 -10.62 -6.51
C PHE A 148 2.61 -11.28 -6.31
N ARG A 149 1.57 -10.72 -6.92
CA ARG A 149 0.16 -11.15 -6.77
C ARG A 149 -0.07 -12.64 -7.07
N GLU A 150 0.68 -13.18 -8.02
CA GLU A 150 0.66 -14.58 -8.43
C GLU A 150 2.06 -15.17 -8.17
N SER A 151 2.16 -16.34 -7.53
CA SER A 151 3.49 -16.94 -7.31
C SER A 151 4.11 -17.38 -8.63
N LEU A 152 5.44 -17.35 -8.73
CA LEU A 152 6.12 -17.74 -9.95
C LEU A 152 5.86 -19.22 -10.30
N ILE A 153 5.78 -20.07 -9.27
CA ILE A 153 5.47 -21.50 -9.39
C ILE A 153 4.05 -21.72 -9.91
N GLU A 154 3.07 -20.98 -9.40
CA GLU A 154 1.67 -21.08 -9.87
C GLU A 154 1.56 -20.72 -11.34
N ARG A 155 2.24 -19.65 -11.76
CA ARG A 155 2.17 -19.16 -13.14
C ARG A 155 2.97 -20.02 -14.13
N CYS A 156 4.22 -20.33 -13.80
CA CYS A 156 5.17 -20.95 -14.72
C CYS A 156 5.30 -22.47 -14.54
N GLY A 157 4.68 -23.04 -13.50
CA GLY A 157 4.95 -24.41 -13.07
C GLY A 157 6.41 -24.60 -12.64
N SER A 158 6.80 -25.87 -12.44
CA SER A 158 8.16 -26.22 -12.05
C SER A 158 9.22 -26.04 -13.15
N GLY A 159 8.80 -25.69 -14.37
CA GLY A 159 9.68 -25.65 -15.55
C GLY A 159 10.38 -24.31 -15.77
N PHE A 160 9.88 -23.22 -15.17
CA PHE A 160 10.41 -21.85 -15.27
C PHE A 160 10.95 -21.49 -16.67
N THR A 161 10.14 -21.74 -17.71
CA THR A 161 10.58 -21.51 -19.09
C THR A 161 10.94 -20.04 -19.30
N ARG A 162 11.89 -19.79 -20.20
CA ARG A 162 12.34 -18.44 -20.52
C ARG A 162 11.18 -17.52 -20.89
N GLU A 163 10.26 -18.01 -21.71
CA GLU A 163 9.08 -17.27 -22.17
C GLU A 163 8.17 -16.91 -21.00
N CYS A 164 7.96 -17.84 -20.05
CA CYS A 164 7.13 -17.58 -18.88
C CYS A 164 7.78 -16.55 -17.94
N LEU A 165 9.08 -16.64 -17.69
CA LEU A 165 9.80 -15.69 -16.86
C LEU A 165 9.78 -14.28 -17.46
N ILE A 166 9.92 -14.16 -18.78
CA ILE A 166 9.76 -12.87 -19.48
C ILE A 166 8.36 -12.31 -19.24
N GLN A 167 7.32 -13.11 -19.48
CA GLN A 167 5.93 -12.64 -19.29
C GLN A 167 5.64 -12.29 -17.83
N TYR A 168 6.09 -13.09 -16.86
CA TYR A 168 5.97 -12.81 -15.43
C TYR A 168 6.58 -11.46 -15.07
N THR A 169 7.80 -11.18 -15.52
CA THR A 169 8.46 -9.89 -15.25
C THR A 169 7.76 -8.72 -15.94
N TYR A 170 7.14 -8.94 -17.09
CA TYR A 170 6.37 -7.92 -17.80
C TYR A 170 5.08 -7.58 -17.05
N ASP A 171 4.30 -8.58 -16.64
CA ASP A 171 3.10 -8.39 -15.82
C ASP A 171 3.43 -7.68 -14.49
N ALA A 172 4.57 -8.04 -13.88
CA ALA A 172 5.09 -7.37 -12.70
C ALA A 172 5.35 -5.87 -12.89
N LYS A 173 5.82 -5.47 -14.08
CA LYS A 173 5.99 -4.06 -14.43
C LYS A 173 4.65 -3.37 -14.69
N GLU A 174 3.72 -4.04 -15.38
CA GLU A 174 2.38 -3.49 -15.62
C GLU A 174 1.63 -3.23 -14.31
N ILE A 175 1.68 -4.16 -13.36
CA ILE A 175 1.04 -3.98 -12.05
C ILE A 175 1.71 -2.85 -11.24
N ALA A 176 3.04 -2.72 -11.28
CA ALA A 176 3.71 -1.57 -10.67
C ALA A 176 3.30 -0.24 -11.35
N PHE A 177 3.18 -0.24 -12.67
CA PHE A 177 2.72 0.91 -13.45
C PHE A 177 1.25 1.27 -13.15
N HIS A 178 0.40 0.31 -12.76
CA HIS A 178 -0.98 0.59 -12.38
C HIS A 178 -1.10 1.56 -11.20
N TYR A 179 -0.13 1.63 -10.28
CA TYR A 179 -0.14 2.65 -9.23
C TYR A 179 -0.04 4.07 -9.79
N LEU A 180 0.77 4.26 -10.83
CA LEU A 180 0.90 5.54 -11.52
C LEU A 180 -0.37 5.85 -12.33
N LYS A 181 -0.84 4.87 -13.10
CA LYS A 181 -2.03 4.99 -13.94
C LYS A 181 -3.28 5.30 -13.12
N SER A 182 -3.47 4.61 -11.99
CA SER A 182 -4.65 4.81 -11.12
C SER A 182 -4.66 6.18 -10.45
N GLN A 183 -3.50 6.76 -10.13
CA GLN A 183 -3.41 8.16 -9.72
C GLN A 183 -3.88 9.09 -10.82
N LYS A 184 -3.41 8.92 -12.06
CA LYS A 184 -3.87 9.76 -13.17
C LYS A 184 -5.37 9.63 -13.44
N ASP A 185 -5.91 8.41 -13.37
CA ASP A 185 -7.34 8.18 -13.57
C ASP A 185 -8.22 8.82 -12.48
N VAL A 186 -7.67 9.07 -11.28
CA VAL A 186 -8.40 9.65 -10.14
C VAL A 186 -8.12 11.14 -9.96
N LEU A 187 -6.87 11.56 -10.07
CA LEU A 187 -6.38 12.91 -9.76
C LEU A 187 -6.10 13.74 -11.02
N GLY A 188 -5.90 13.09 -12.17
CA GLY A 188 -5.38 13.73 -13.41
C GLY A 188 -3.86 13.92 -13.42
N GLU A 189 -3.20 13.74 -12.27
CA GLU A 189 -1.75 13.88 -12.06
C GLU A 189 -1.25 12.88 -11.01
N LYS A 190 0.07 12.83 -10.78
CA LYS A 190 0.63 12.08 -9.64
C LYS A 190 0.41 12.85 -8.34
N TYR A 191 0.38 12.16 -7.21
CA TYR A 191 0.61 12.84 -5.94
C TYR A 191 1.97 13.54 -5.96
N LYS A 192 2.05 14.70 -5.33
CA LYS A 192 3.31 15.47 -5.20
C LYS A 192 4.24 14.84 -4.17
N ASP A 193 3.65 14.33 -3.10
CA ASP A 193 4.35 13.65 -2.02
C ASP A 193 4.11 12.14 -2.17
N LEU A 194 5.17 11.42 -2.54
CA LEU A 194 5.15 9.97 -2.75
C LEU A 194 6.23 9.33 -1.89
N ALA A 195 5.89 8.19 -1.29
CA ALA A 195 6.87 7.27 -0.73
C ALA A 195 7.04 6.11 -1.71
N TYR A 196 8.28 5.77 -2.04
CA TYR A 196 8.58 4.61 -2.88
C TYR A 196 9.18 3.51 -2.01
N TYR A 197 8.56 2.33 -2.02
CA TYR A 197 9.18 1.13 -1.50
C TYR A 197 9.80 0.34 -2.65
N PHE A 198 11.12 0.41 -2.71
CA PHE A 198 11.92 -0.45 -3.56
C PHE A 198 12.49 -1.59 -2.71
N SER A 199 12.50 -2.81 -3.27
CA SER A 199 13.31 -3.89 -2.69
C SER A 199 14.81 -3.51 -2.68
N VAL A 200 15.69 -4.41 -2.25
CA VAL A 200 17.12 -4.13 -1.98
C VAL A 200 17.99 -3.88 -3.23
N ASP A 201 17.40 -3.71 -4.41
CA ASP A 201 18.13 -3.47 -5.67
C ASP A 201 17.59 -2.23 -6.38
N PHE A 202 18.43 -1.19 -6.49
CA PHE A 202 18.08 0.06 -7.15
C PHE A 202 17.82 -0.07 -8.65
N LYS A 203 18.25 -1.16 -9.31
CA LYS A 203 17.92 -1.43 -10.72
C LYS A 203 16.42 -1.53 -10.96
N VAL A 204 15.63 -1.82 -9.92
CA VAL A 204 14.17 -1.78 -9.97
C VAL A 204 13.67 -0.40 -10.42
N ILE A 205 14.33 0.67 -9.96
CA ILE A 205 13.99 2.04 -10.34
C ILE A 205 14.26 2.27 -11.82
N ASP A 206 15.47 1.94 -12.29
CA ASP A 206 15.86 2.13 -13.69
C ASP A 206 14.94 1.35 -14.64
N GLU A 207 14.56 0.13 -14.25
CA GLU A 207 13.67 -0.72 -15.03
C GLU A 207 12.26 -0.13 -15.10
N MET A 208 11.70 0.33 -13.98
CA MET A 208 10.38 0.96 -13.95
C MET A 208 10.36 2.31 -14.66
N GLU A 209 11.42 3.09 -14.56
CA GLU A 209 11.56 4.37 -15.24
C GLU A 209 11.62 4.17 -16.76
N GLY A 210 12.44 3.22 -17.23
CA GLY A 210 12.50 2.84 -18.63
C GLY A 210 11.17 2.28 -19.15
N PHE A 211 10.47 1.47 -18.34
CA PHE A 211 9.17 0.91 -18.69
C PHE A 211 8.08 1.98 -18.80
N SER A 212 7.96 2.82 -17.77
CA SER A 212 6.93 3.86 -17.71
C SER A 212 7.14 4.92 -18.80
N ARG A 213 8.39 5.27 -19.12
CA ARG A 213 8.71 6.26 -20.15
C ARG A 213 8.26 5.82 -21.54
N ARG A 214 8.33 4.52 -21.85
CA ARG A 214 7.78 3.96 -23.10
C ARG A 214 6.26 4.09 -23.18
N LEU A 215 5.59 4.21 -22.03
CA LEU A 215 4.16 4.46 -21.90
C LEU A 215 3.82 5.96 -21.77
N GLY A 216 4.83 6.84 -21.92
CA GLY A 216 4.65 8.29 -21.88
C GLY A 216 4.70 8.90 -20.48
N GLU A 217 5.24 8.19 -19.50
CA GLU A 217 5.20 8.58 -18.09
C GLU A 217 6.55 8.47 -17.39
N GLU A 218 6.81 9.34 -16.42
CA GLU A 218 7.93 9.18 -15.49
C GLU A 218 7.46 8.38 -14.28
N TYR A 219 8.24 7.41 -13.81
CA TYR A 219 7.86 6.60 -12.66
C TYR A 219 8.15 7.33 -11.35
N VAL A 220 9.39 7.83 -11.22
CA VAL A 220 9.81 8.74 -10.15
C VAL A 220 9.61 10.16 -10.64
#